data_AF-V4YJH1-F1
#
_entry.id   AF-V4YJH1-F1
#
_cell.length_a   1.000
_cell.length_b   1.000
_cell.length_c   1.000
_cell.angle_alpha   90.00
_cell.angle_beta   90.00
_cell.angle_gamma   90.00
#
_symmetry.space_group_name_H-M   'P 1'
#
loop_
_entity.id
_entity.type
_entity.pdbx_description
1 polymer ?
#
loop_
_entity_poly.entity_id
_entity_poly.type
_entity_poly.pdbx_seq_one_letter_code
_entity_poly.pdbx_strand_id
1 'polypeptide(L)'
;MTPVAKVVFVVGLVALVGCSPYPSLDSDKDITVSIKNSGVYEHDLGMSGDEEGASIKRQASHFTVSEIVRDSTTNWAPVYRYQPSKGYVGTDSVEIQTTQVDVAPGRLQDQHGAFINIHITVTD
;
A
#
# COMPACT_ATOMS: atom_id res chain seq x y z
N MET A 1 13.80 68.55 -29.41
CA MET A 1 14.67 67.62 -28.66
C MET A 1 13.78 66.82 -27.72
N THR A 2 13.48 65.56 -28.05
CA THR A 2 12.60 64.67 -27.27
C THR A 2 13.43 63.79 -26.34
N PRO A 3 13.02 63.52 -25.09
CA PRO A 3 13.79 62.69 -24.17
C PRO A 3 13.66 61.21 -24.54
N VAL A 4 14.79 60.50 -24.65
CA VAL A 4 14.81 59.05 -24.84
C VAL A 4 14.76 58.40 -23.46
N ALA A 5 13.62 57.78 -23.14
CA ALA A 5 13.46 56.95 -21.96
C ALA A 5 14.35 55.70 -22.07
N LYS A 6 15.29 55.51 -21.14
CA LYS A 6 16.09 54.29 -21.03
C LYS A 6 15.29 53.26 -20.24
N VAL A 7 14.70 52.30 -20.95
CA VAL A 7 14.08 51.12 -20.33
C VAL A 7 15.19 50.18 -19.90
N VAL A 8 15.31 49.96 -18.59
CA VAL A 8 16.20 48.95 -18.00
C VAL A 8 15.41 47.66 -17.88
N PHE A 9 15.81 46.62 -18.62
CA PHE A 9 15.21 45.30 -18.54
C PHE A 9 16.15 44.37 -17.76
N VAL A 10 15.90 44.20 -16.46
CA VAL A 10 16.59 43.20 -15.64
C VAL A 10 15.91 41.85 -15.88
N VAL A 11 16.49 41.02 -16.73
CA VAL A 11 16.07 39.62 -16.90
C VAL A 11 16.68 38.82 -15.74
N GLY A 12 15.93 38.70 -14.65
CA GLY A 12 16.23 37.75 -13.58
C GLY A 12 15.86 36.34 -14.03
N LEU A 13 16.86 35.54 -14.40
CA LEU A 13 16.69 34.11 -14.68
C LEU A 13 16.55 33.37 -13.34
N VAL A 14 15.32 33.29 -12.83
CA VAL A 14 14.98 32.56 -11.61
C VAL A 14 15.13 31.07 -11.87
N ALA A 15 15.86 30.41 -10.96
CA ALA A 15 16.28 29.03 -11.04
C ALA A 15 15.11 28.05 -11.14
N LEU A 16 15.09 27.22 -12.18
CA LEU A 16 14.27 26.01 -12.24
C LEU A 16 15.02 24.88 -11.55
N VAL A 17 14.99 24.86 -10.22
CA VAL A 17 15.34 23.66 -9.43
C VAL A 17 14.05 23.13 -8.83
N GLY A 18 13.59 22.00 -9.34
CA GLY A 18 12.40 21.32 -8.86
C GLY A 18 12.44 19.85 -9.23
N CYS A 19 13.47 19.13 -8.80
CA CYS A 19 13.37 17.68 -8.72
C CYS A 19 12.52 17.38 -7.49
N SER A 20 11.23 17.10 -7.69
CA SER A 20 10.40 16.56 -6.61
C SER A 20 10.93 15.17 -6.27
N PRO A 21 11.16 14.83 -5.00
CA PRO A 21 11.35 13.43 -4.64
C PRO A 21 10.09 12.69 -5.05
N TYR A 22 10.23 11.74 -5.97
CA TYR A 22 9.16 10.80 -6.30
C TYR A 22 8.68 10.16 -4.99
N PRO A 23 7.36 9.99 -4.77
CA PRO A 23 6.88 9.25 -3.63
C PRO A 23 7.59 7.90 -3.62
N SER A 24 8.29 7.63 -2.51
CA SER A 24 9.05 6.41 -2.32
C SER A 24 8.12 5.23 -2.53
N LEU A 25 8.58 4.24 -3.30
CA LEU A 25 8.00 2.89 -3.34
C LEU A 25 7.64 2.50 -1.90
N ASP A 26 6.37 2.17 -1.69
CA ASP A 26 5.87 1.77 -0.38
C ASP A 26 6.79 0.64 0.14
N SER A 27 7.32 0.80 1.35
CA SER A 27 8.29 -0.16 1.88
C SER A 27 7.57 -1.40 2.41
N ASP A 28 8.25 -2.54 2.39
CA ASP A 28 7.72 -3.77 2.97
C ASP A 28 7.33 -3.55 4.45
N LYS A 29 6.21 -4.15 4.86
CA LYS A 29 5.61 -4.00 6.19
C LYS A 29 5.55 -5.36 6.88
N ASP A 30 6.08 -5.43 8.09
CA ASP A 30 5.96 -6.59 8.97
C ASP A 30 5.01 -6.27 10.13
N ILE A 31 3.94 -7.06 10.25
CA ILE A 31 2.88 -6.87 11.23
C ILE A 31 2.80 -8.10 12.12
N THR A 32 2.83 -7.90 13.43
CA THR A 32 2.62 -8.99 14.40
C THR A 32 1.32 -8.77 15.15
N VAL A 33 0.47 -9.78 15.20
CA VAL A 33 -0.81 -9.74 15.91
C VAL A 33 -1.00 -11.00 16.76
N SER A 34 -1.73 -10.87 17.87
CA SER A 34 -2.21 -12.01 18.64
C SER A 34 -3.74 -11.98 18.74
N ILE A 35 -4.36 -13.13 18.47
CA ILE A 35 -5.81 -13.31 18.53
C ILE A 35 -6.18 -14.58 19.30
N LYS A 36 -7.45 -14.69 19.69
CA LYS A 36 -8.04 -15.94 20.23
C LYS A 36 -8.35 -16.93 19.10
N ASN A 37 -8.37 -18.22 19.41
CA ASN A 37 -8.71 -19.30 18.47
C ASN A 37 -10.16 -19.26 17.95
N SER A 38 -11.00 -18.41 18.56
CA SER A 38 -12.37 -18.10 18.16
C SER A 38 -12.49 -16.71 17.49
N GLY A 39 -11.40 -15.96 17.43
CA GLY A 39 -11.35 -14.60 16.92
C GLY A 39 -11.28 -14.53 15.40
N VAL A 40 -11.67 -13.37 14.88
CA VAL A 40 -11.45 -12.95 13.50
C VAL A 40 -10.52 -11.74 13.55
N TYR A 41 -9.50 -11.75 12.71
CA TYR A 41 -8.59 -10.63 12.50
C TYR A 41 -8.89 -9.98 11.15
N GLU A 42 -8.92 -8.65 11.13
CA GLU A 42 -9.06 -7.85 9.92
C GLU A 42 -7.96 -6.80 9.87
N HIS A 43 -7.40 -6.60 8.68
CA HIS A 43 -6.35 -5.62 8.43
C HIS A 43 -6.64 -4.85 7.15
N ASP A 44 -6.82 -3.54 7.28
CA ASP A 44 -6.89 -2.61 6.16
C ASP A 44 -5.51 -2.50 5.50
N LEU A 45 -5.43 -2.79 4.20
CA LEU A 45 -4.19 -2.76 3.44
C LEU A 45 -3.76 -1.33 3.04
N GLY A 46 -4.53 -0.31 3.41
CA GLY A 46 -4.17 1.10 3.27
C GLY A 46 -4.28 1.66 1.85
N MET A 47 -5.07 1.01 1.00
CA MET A 47 -5.25 1.37 -0.41
C MET A 47 -6.73 1.56 -0.75
N SER A 48 -7.05 2.41 -1.72
CA SER A 48 -8.44 2.75 -2.06
C SER A 48 -8.69 3.13 -3.52
N GLY A 49 -7.63 3.31 -4.32
CA GLY A 49 -7.73 3.57 -5.76
C GLY A 49 -8.23 2.35 -6.54
N ASP A 50 -8.81 2.58 -7.71
CA ASP A 50 -9.18 1.55 -8.70
C ASP A 50 -7.96 1.02 -9.48
N GLU A 51 -6.87 1.80 -9.51
CA GLU A 51 -5.54 1.42 -10.02
C GLU A 51 -4.67 0.68 -8.96
N GLU A 52 -5.22 0.46 -7.76
CA GLU A 52 -4.57 -0.21 -6.64
C GLU A 52 -5.19 -1.58 -6.37
N GLY A 53 -4.34 -2.56 -6.06
CA GLY A 53 -4.77 -3.94 -5.78
C GLY A 53 -3.88 -4.64 -4.76
N ALA A 54 -4.34 -5.81 -4.33
CA ALA A 54 -3.58 -6.68 -3.43
C ALA A 54 -3.82 -8.15 -3.77
N SER A 55 -2.79 -8.97 -3.60
CA SER A 55 -2.86 -10.41 -3.83
C SER A 55 -2.09 -11.17 -2.77
N ILE A 56 -2.65 -12.29 -2.31
CA ILE A 56 -1.94 -13.19 -1.39
C ILE A 56 -0.88 -13.95 -2.20
N LYS A 57 0.39 -13.86 -1.78
CA LYS A 57 1.52 -14.59 -2.37
C LYS A 57 1.87 -15.84 -1.61
N ARG A 58 1.76 -15.79 -0.27
CA ARG A 58 1.81 -16.97 0.60
C ARG A 58 0.59 -17.01 1.47
N GLN A 59 -0.24 -18.03 1.29
CA GLN A 59 -1.43 -18.28 2.09
C GLN A 59 -1.04 -18.69 3.52
N ALA A 60 -1.84 -18.28 4.49
CA ALA A 60 -1.83 -18.85 5.83
C ALA A 60 -2.03 -20.39 5.78
N SER A 61 -1.53 -21.14 6.76
CA SER A 61 -1.60 -22.61 6.76
C SER A 61 -2.68 -23.19 7.68
N HIS A 62 -3.18 -22.40 8.65
CA HIS A 62 -4.09 -22.87 9.68
C HIS A 62 -5.33 -22.00 9.78
N PHE A 63 -6.06 -21.89 8.67
CA PHE A 63 -7.20 -20.98 8.54
C PHE A 63 -8.51 -21.70 8.17
N THR A 64 -9.62 -21.15 8.68
CA THR A 64 -10.95 -21.31 8.10
C THR A 64 -11.25 -20.19 7.09
N VAL A 65 -10.75 -18.98 7.37
CA VAL A 65 -10.85 -17.80 6.48
C VAL A 65 -9.46 -17.20 6.34
N SER A 66 -9.02 -16.95 5.11
CA SER A 66 -7.80 -16.19 4.79
C SER A 66 -7.98 -15.64 3.38
N GLU A 67 -8.48 -14.42 3.30
CA GLU A 67 -8.92 -13.81 2.05
C GLU A 67 -8.77 -12.28 2.08
N ILE A 68 -8.80 -11.66 0.90
CA ILE A 68 -8.88 -10.21 0.76
C ILE A 68 -10.31 -9.88 0.32
N VAL A 69 -11.01 -9.07 1.12
CA VAL A 69 -12.38 -8.62 0.85
C VAL A 69 -12.32 -7.17 0.38
N ARG A 70 -13.03 -6.86 -0.71
CA ARG A 70 -13.20 -5.50 -1.22
C ARG A 70 -14.63 -5.30 -1.71
N ASP A 71 -15.48 -4.78 -0.84
CA ASP A 71 -16.91 -4.58 -1.12
C ASP A 71 -17.48 -3.39 -0.32
N SER A 72 -18.80 -3.23 -0.33
CA SER A 72 -19.46 -2.15 0.41
C SER A 72 -19.30 -2.22 1.93
N THR A 73 -18.98 -3.40 2.49
CA THR A 73 -18.73 -3.57 3.93
C THR A 73 -17.37 -3.03 4.35
N THR A 74 -16.42 -2.97 3.42
CA THR A 74 -15.07 -2.44 3.63
C THR A 74 -14.89 -1.02 3.08
N ASN A 75 -16.00 -0.35 2.72
CA ASN A 75 -15.99 0.93 2.00
C ASN A 75 -15.11 0.88 0.73
N TRP A 76 -15.11 -0.26 0.05
CA TRP A 76 -14.30 -0.55 -1.13
C TRP A 76 -12.78 -0.44 -0.92
N ALA A 77 -12.28 -0.38 0.31
CA ALA A 77 -10.88 -0.63 0.63
C ALA A 77 -10.64 -2.15 0.70
N PRO A 78 -9.51 -2.69 0.22
CA PRO A 78 -9.20 -4.09 0.38
C PRO A 78 -8.74 -4.36 1.82
N VAL A 79 -9.44 -5.28 2.46
CA VAL A 79 -9.19 -5.70 3.84
C VAL A 79 -8.81 -7.17 3.82
N TYR A 80 -7.66 -7.50 4.41
CA TYR A 80 -7.31 -8.90 4.66
C TYR A 80 -8.06 -9.40 5.89
N ARG A 81 -8.74 -10.54 5.75
CA ARG A 81 -9.47 -11.21 6.83
C ARG A 81 -8.87 -12.58 7.12
N TYR A 82 -8.64 -12.86 8.40
CA TYR A 82 -8.16 -14.13 8.89
C TYR A 82 -9.04 -14.69 10.02
N GLN A 83 -9.35 -15.97 9.94
CA GLN A 83 -9.96 -16.74 11.02
C GLN A 83 -9.22 -18.08 11.10
N PRO A 84 -8.71 -18.47 12.28
CA PRO A 84 -7.98 -19.72 12.42
C PRO A 84 -8.89 -20.94 12.23
N SER A 85 -8.30 -22.09 11.92
CA SER A 85 -8.99 -23.38 11.97
C SER A 85 -9.50 -23.66 13.38
N LYS A 86 -10.67 -24.30 13.50
CA LYS A 86 -11.30 -24.56 14.80
C LYS A 86 -10.33 -25.24 15.78
N GLY A 87 -10.11 -24.59 16.93
CA GLY A 87 -9.25 -25.11 18.01
C GLY A 87 -7.75 -24.99 17.75
N TYR A 88 -7.33 -24.31 16.68
CA TYR A 88 -5.92 -24.07 16.42
C TYR A 88 -5.34 -23.08 17.44
N VAL A 89 -4.18 -23.43 18.00
CA VAL A 89 -3.35 -22.60 18.87
C VAL A 89 -1.92 -22.75 18.37
N GLY A 90 -1.24 -21.64 18.09
CA GLY A 90 0.06 -21.66 17.42
C GLY A 90 0.36 -20.38 16.66
N THR A 91 1.26 -20.46 15.69
CA THR A 91 1.67 -19.33 14.87
C THR A 91 1.37 -19.59 13.40
N ASP A 92 0.79 -18.60 12.74
CA ASP A 92 0.50 -18.62 11.31
C ASP A 92 1.06 -17.37 10.63
N SER A 93 1.12 -17.37 9.30
CA SER A 93 1.58 -16.19 8.56
C SER A 93 0.97 -16.10 7.17
N VAL A 94 0.67 -14.88 6.73
CA VAL A 94 0.31 -14.57 5.34
C VAL A 94 1.30 -13.56 4.76
N GLU A 95 1.57 -13.69 3.47
CA GLU A 95 2.35 -12.71 2.70
C GLU A 95 1.45 -12.15 1.60
N ILE A 96 1.27 -10.83 1.61
CA ILE A 96 0.40 -10.11 0.69
C ILE A 96 1.27 -9.16 -0.12
N GLN A 97 1.15 -9.17 -1.44
CA GLN A 97 1.77 -8.16 -2.29
C GLN A 97 0.72 -7.13 -2.68
N THR A 98 1.02 -5.87 -2.46
CA THR A 98 0.26 -4.73 -2.98
C THR A 98 0.63 -4.47 -4.44
N THR A 99 -0.21 -3.76 -5.18
CA THR A 99 0.07 -3.36 -6.56
C THR A 99 -0.51 -1.98 -6.75
N GLN A 100 0.27 -1.08 -7.34
CA GLN A 100 -0.16 0.24 -7.73
C GLN A 100 0.33 0.47 -9.16
N VAL A 101 -0.57 0.92 -10.04
CA VAL A 101 -0.19 1.27 -11.41
C VAL A 101 0.15 2.75 -11.45
N ASP A 102 1.44 3.09 -11.52
CA ASP A 102 1.89 4.45 -11.80
C ASP A 102 1.67 4.75 -13.29
N VAL A 103 0.56 5.39 -13.64
CA VAL A 103 0.26 5.85 -15.02
C VAL A 103 0.99 7.16 -15.35
N ALA A 104 2.31 7.20 -15.20
CA ALA A 104 3.12 8.32 -15.70
C ALA A 104 3.55 8.07 -17.16
N PRO A 105 3.35 9.03 -18.09
CA PRO A 105 3.77 8.86 -19.47
C PRO A 105 5.29 8.66 -19.56
N GLY A 106 5.72 7.52 -20.09
CA GLY A 106 7.13 7.22 -20.37
C GLY A 106 7.87 6.38 -19.32
N ARG A 107 7.22 5.93 -18.23
CA ARG A 107 7.80 4.88 -17.37
C ARG A 107 7.40 3.49 -17.85
N LEU A 108 8.38 2.61 -17.98
CA LEU A 108 8.14 1.17 -18.03
C LEU A 108 7.50 0.79 -16.69
N GLN A 109 6.33 0.14 -16.74
CA GLN A 109 5.55 -0.25 -15.57
C GLN A 109 6.35 -1.21 -14.70
N ASP A 110 6.92 -0.73 -13.60
CA ASP A 110 7.43 -1.62 -12.57
C ASP A 110 6.26 -1.91 -11.60
N GLN A 111 5.55 -3.02 -11.86
CA GLN A 111 4.31 -3.39 -11.16
C GLN A 111 4.55 -4.06 -9.80
N HIS A 112 5.53 -3.58 -9.04
CA HIS A 112 5.88 -4.21 -7.77
C HIS A 112 5.49 -3.29 -6.63
N GLY A 113 4.26 -3.47 -6.12
CA GLY A 113 3.90 -2.90 -4.82
C GLY A 113 4.59 -3.67 -3.67
N ALA A 114 4.63 -3.02 -2.51
CA ALA A 114 5.21 -3.53 -1.27
C ALA A 114 4.64 -4.88 -0.86
N PHE A 115 5.45 -5.66 -0.13
CA PHE A 115 4.99 -6.82 0.61
C PHE A 115 4.50 -6.43 2.00
N ILE A 116 3.41 -7.05 2.43
CA ILE A 116 2.88 -7.00 3.79
C ILE A 116 2.94 -8.43 4.34
N ASN A 117 3.81 -8.65 5.31
CA ASN A 117 3.94 -9.90 6.05
C ASN A 117 3.19 -9.78 7.36
N ILE A 118 2.16 -10.61 7.54
CA ILE A 118 1.38 -10.62 8.79
C ILE A 118 1.68 -11.93 9.53
N HIS A 119 2.30 -11.80 10.69
CA HIS A 119 2.60 -12.87 11.63
C HIS A 119 1.51 -12.94 12.70
N ILE A 120 0.83 -14.08 12.78
CA ILE A 120 -0.38 -14.25 13.60
C ILE A 120 -0.07 -15.25 14.70
N THR A 121 -0.23 -14.85 15.96
CA THR A 121 -0.17 -15.75 17.13
C THR A 121 -1.58 -16.04 17.62
N VAL A 122 -2.03 -17.28 17.45
CA VAL A 122 -3.33 -17.75 17.90
C VAL A 122 -3.20 -18.36 19.28
N THR A 123 -3.97 -17.82 20.22
CA THR A 123 -4.03 -18.23 21.63
C THR A 123 -5.39 -18.85 21.95
N ASP A 124 -5.47 -19.64 23.02
CA ASP A 124 -6.73 -20.22 23.50
C ASP A 124 -7.68 -19.14 24.03
#